data_AF-A0A5J4KFQ2-F1
#
_entry.id   AF-A0A5J4KFQ2-F1
#
_cell.length_a   1.000
_cell.length_b   1.000
_cell.length_c   1.000
_cell.angle_alpha   90.00
_cell.angle_beta   90.00
_cell.angle_gamma   90.00
#
_symmetry.space_group_name_H-M   'P 1'
#
loop_
_entity.id
_entity.type
_entity.pdbx_description
1 polymer ?
#
loop_
_entity_poly.entity_id
_entity_poly.type
_entity_poly.pdbx_seq_one_letter_code
_entity_poly.pdbx_strand_id
1 'polypeptide(L)'
;MVHWEHRYLLGTMVFSVVGNVIRDFDEEYEAWRWLESEGWGLVAIEPPDPVRPGACKYYFKRQSPFPSRPVPIPEAYPIVEERRRSRRV
;
A
#
# COMPACT_ATOMS: atom_id res chain seq x y z
N MET A 1 10.25 12.71 -2.95
CA MET A 1 10.83 11.90 -1.85
C MET A 1 10.23 10.51 -1.93
N VAL A 2 10.77 9.46 -1.31
CA VAL A 2 10.14 8.12 -1.28
C VAL A 2 9.94 7.78 0.18
N HIS A 3 8.71 7.46 0.59
CA HIS A 3 8.43 7.01 1.95
C HIS A 3 8.32 5.49 1.95
N TRP A 4 8.99 4.84 2.89
CA TRP A 4 8.92 3.40 3.07
C TRP A 4 8.11 3.09 4.33
N GLU A 5 7.17 2.17 4.19
CA GLU A 5 6.44 1.62 5.32
C GLU A 5 7.02 0.25 5.66
N HIS A 6 6.96 -0.13 6.94
CA HIS A 6 7.51 -1.38 7.45
C HIS A 6 6.47 -2.13 8.29
N ARG A 7 6.41 -3.45 8.10
CA ARG A 7 5.59 -4.39 8.87
C ARG A 7 6.38 -5.66 9.16
N TYR A 8 5.95 -6.42 10.14
CA TYR A 8 6.46 -7.77 10.33
C TYR A 8 5.34 -8.77 10.56
N LEU A 9 5.54 -9.99 10.06
CA LEU A 9 4.70 -11.16 10.29
C LEU A 9 5.37 -12.02 11.36
N LEU A 10 4.61 -12.45 12.35
CA LEU A 10 5.04 -13.38 13.38
C LEU A 10 3.93 -14.41 13.60
N GLY A 11 4.18 -15.66 13.20
CA GLY A 11 3.14 -16.69 13.15
C GLY A 11 2.03 -16.26 12.20
N THR A 12 0.81 -16.10 12.72
CA THR A 12 -0.38 -15.71 11.93
C THR A 12 -0.68 -14.21 11.96
N MET A 13 0.08 -13.43 12.76
CA MET A 13 -0.25 -12.05 13.04
C MET A 13 0.68 -11.08 12.32
N VAL A 14 0.11 -10.04 11.71
CA VAL A 14 0.85 -8.94 11.10
C VAL A 14 0.87 -7.75 12.05
N PHE A 15 2.06 -7.21 12.26
CA PHE A 15 2.33 -6.09 13.14
C PHE A 15 2.91 -4.89 12.39
N SER A 16 2.70 -3.71 12.95
CA SER A 16 3.45 -2.50 12.59
C SER A 16 4.86 -2.53 13.19
N VAL A 17 5.74 -1.67 12.70
CA VAL A 17 7.11 -1.53 13.26
C VAL A 17 7.12 -1.15 14.75
N VAL A 18 6.05 -0.50 15.25
CA VAL A 18 5.90 -0.14 16.67
C VAL A 18 5.28 -1.24 17.51
N GLY A 19 4.96 -2.40 16.93
CA GLY A 19 4.45 -3.58 17.64
C GLY A 19 2.93 -3.64 17.79
N ASN A 20 2.17 -2.78 17.12
CA ASN A 20 0.71 -2.87 17.12
C ASN A 20 0.26 -3.97 16.14
N VAL A 21 -0.69 -4.80 16.56
CA VAL A 21 -1.36 -5.75 15.66
C VAL A 21 -2.15 -4.97 14.63
N ILE A 22 -1.84 -5.19 13.36
CA ILE A 22 -2.57 -4.63 12.22
C ILE A 22 -3.68 -5.57 11.79
N ARG A 23 -3.38 -6.87 11.78
CA ARG A 23 -4.32 -7.91 11.38
C ARG A 23 -3.87 -9.26 11.94
N ASP A 24 -4.85 -10.09 12.24
CA ASP A 24 -4.69 -11.48 12.64
C ASP A 24 -5.34 -12.38 11.58
N PHE A 25 -4.78 -13.57 11.40
CA PHE A 25 -5.19 -14.56 10.41
C PHE A 25 -5.25 -15.94 11.08
N ASP A 26 -5.91 -16.89 10.43
CA ASP A 26 -5.93 -18.27 10.92
C ASP A 26 -4.63 -19.01 10.52
N GLU A 27 -4.02 -18.63 9.40
CA GLU A 27 -2.80 -19.25 8.87
C GLU A 27 -1.71 -18.23 8.51
N GLU A 28 -0.45 -18.59 8.76
CA GLU A 28 0.73 -17.78 8.40
C GLU A 28 0.82 -17.52 6.90
N TYR A 29 0.47 -18.55 6.10
CA TYR A 29 0.50 -18.45 4.65
C TYR A 29 -0.53 -17.44 4.12
N GLU A 30 -1.73 -17.37 4.72
CA GLU A 30 -2.73 -16.37 4.35
C GLU A 30 -2.25 -14.95 4.67
N ALA A 31 -1.65 -14.76 5.84
CA ALA A 31 -1.06 -13.48 6.23
C ALA A 31 0.03 -13.04 5.24
N TRP A 32 0.88 -13.98 4.81
CA TRP A 32 1.90 -13.74 3.80
C TRP A 32 1.30 -13.34 2.46
N ARG A 33 0.32 -14.11 1.96
CA ARG A 33 -0.35 -13.85 0.68
C ARG A 33 -1.04 -12.50 0.68
N TRP A 34 -1.64 -12.11 1.80
CA TRP A 34 -2.21 -10.77 1.95
C TRP A 34 -1.15 -9.68 1.84
N LEU A 35 0.00 -9.82 2.51
CA LEU A 35 1.11 -8.87 2.42
C LEU A 35 1.60 -8.72 0.97
N GLU A 36 1.85 -9.84 0.26
CA GLU A 36 2.23 -9.80 -1.15
C GLU A 36 1.18 -9.09 -2.03
N SER A 37 -0.10 -9.39 -1.82
CA SER A 37 -1.20 -8.78 -2.58
C SER A 37 -1.32 -7.26 -2.35
N GLU A 38 -0.94 -6.80 -1.17
CA GLU A 38 -0.91 -5.39 -0.77
C GLU A 38 0.37 -4.67 -1.24
N GLY A 39 1.24 -5.37 -1.97
CA GLY A 39 2.49 -4.84 -2.52
C GLY A 39 3.65 -4.78 -1.51
N TRP A 40 3.56 -5.54 -0.41
CA TRP A 40 4.66 -5.64 0.55
C TRP A 40 5.69 -6.65 0.08
N GLY A 41 6.95 -6.25 0.06
CA GLY A 41 8.08 -7.12 -0.28
C GLY A 41 8.83 -7.58 0.97
N LEU A 42 9.13 -8.87 1.05
CA LEU A 42 9.99 -9.45 2.09
C LEU A 42 11.40 -8.84 2.01
N VAL A 43 11.98 -8.50 3.15
CA VAL A 43 13.33 -7.91 3.22
C VAL A 43 14.27 -8.57 4.20
N ALA A 44 13.74 -9.21 5.25
CA ALA A 44 14.55 -9.92 6.22
C ALA A 44 13.73 -11.01 6.91
N ILE A 45 14.44 -12.02 7.40
CA ILE A 45 13.89 -13.09 8.21
C ILE A 45 14.74 -13.17 9.47
N GLU A 46 14.08 -13.05 10.62
CA GLU A 46 14.68 -13.30 11.92
C GLU A 46 14.23 -14.70 12.38
N PRO A 47 15.17 -15.64 12.53
CA PRO A 47 14.84 -16.99 12.98
C PRO A 47 14.39 -16.95 14.45
N PRO A 48 13.63 -17.97 14.90
CA PRO A 48 13.22 -18.06 16.29
C PRO A 48 14.41 -18.20 17.23
N ASP A 49 14.25 -17.69 18.45
CA ASP A 49 15.26 -17.82 19.51
C ASP A 49 15.50 -19.31 19.81
N PRO A 50 16.76 -19.80 19.77
CA PRO A 50 17.08 -21.19 20.11
C PRO A 50 16.69 -21.58 21.54
N VAL A 51 16.56 -20.60 22.45
CA VAL A 51 16.17 -20.81 23.86
C VAL A 51 14.66 -20.80 24.03
N ARG A 52 13.93 -20.11 23.15
CA ARG A 52 12.47 -20.02 23.15
C ARG A 52 11.96 -20.34 21.75
N PRO A 53 11.77 -21.64 21.43
CA PRO A 53 11.27 -22.03 20.12
C PRO A 53 9.93 -21.33 19.87
N GLY A 54 9.93 -20.45 18.87
CA GLY A 54 8.79 -19.66 18.43
C GLY A 54 8.69 -19.68 16.91
N ALA A 55 7.80 -18.85 16.36
CA ALA A 55 7.73 -18.65 14.92
C ALA A 55 8.87 -17.73 14.44
N CYS A 56 9.27 -17.90 13.18
CA CYS A 56 10.12 -16.91 12.50
C CYS A 56 9.40 -15.56 12.46
N LYS A 57 10.19 -14.47 12.49
CA LYS A 57 9.70 -13.11 12.29
C LYS A 57 10.14 -12.60 10.93
N TYR A 58 9.18 -12.31 10.06
CA TYR A 58 9.43 -11.90 8.68
C TYR A 58 9.17 -10.42 8.51
N TYR A 59 10.16 -9.68 8.05
CA TYR A 59 10.07 -8.24 7.86
C TYR A 59 9.73 -7.91 6.41
N PHE A 60 8.77 -7.01 6.24
CA PHE A 60 8.30 -6.55 4.95
C PHE A 60 8.42 -5.03 4.84
N LYS A 61 8.65 -4.54 3.62
CA LYS A 61 8.55 -3.11 3.31
C LYS A 61 7.71 -2.86 2.07
N ARG A 62 7.12 -1.67 1.99
CA ARG A 62 6.37 -1.20 0.82
C ARG A 62 6.69 0.26 0.55
N GLN A 63 6.78 0.64 -0.72
CA GLN A 63 6.81 2.05 -1.09
C GLN A 63 5.43 2.65 -0.80
N SER A 64 5.37 3.61 0.11
CA SER A 64 4.13 4.36 0.32
C SER A 64 3.87 5.14 -0.97
N PRO A 65 2.74 4.92 -1.67
CA PRO A 65 2.31 5.86 -2.67
C PRO A 65 2.11 7.17 -1.92
N PHE A 66 2.83 8.22 -2.29
CA PHE A 66 2.46 9.55 -1.83
C PHE A 66 0.96 9.71 -2.08
N PRO A 67 0.19 10.35 -1.18
CA PRO A 67 -1.06 10.92 -1.63
C PRO A 67 -0.67 11.87 -2.75
N SER A 68 -0.92 11.45 -3.99
CA SER A 68 -0.81 12.31 -5.16
C SER A 68 -1.66 13.52 -4.81
N ARG A 69 -0.99 14.65 -4.53
CA ARG A 69 -1.61 15.97 -4.39
C ARG A 69 -2.69 16.05 -5.47
N PRO A 70 -3.97 16.32 -5.12
CA PRO A 70 -5.01 16.38 -6.13
C PRO A 70 -4.55 17.33 -7.24
N VAL A 71 -4.53 16.84 -8.47
CA VAL A 71 -4.25 17.66 -9.65
C VAL A 71 -5.22 18.84 -9.58
N PRO A 72 -4.75 20.10 -9.57
CA PRO A 72 -5.65 21.23 -9.72
C PRO A 72 -6.33 21.04 -11.08
N ILE A 73 -7.64 20.81 -11.07
CA ILE A 73 -8.46 20.82 -12.27
C ILE A 73 -8.21 22.19 -12.91
N PRO A 74 -7.64 22.29 -14.13
CA PRO A 74 -7.63 23.55 -14.82
C PRO A 74 -9.09 23.91 -15.11
N GLU A 75 -9.54 25.08 -14.65
CA GLU A 75 -10.82 25.66 -15.04
C GLU A 75 -10.98 25.51 -16.56
N ALA A 76 -11.98 24.73 -16.96
CA ALA A 76 -12.36 24.61 -18.35
C ALA A 76 -12.84 26.00 -18.82
N TYR A 77 -12.08 26.57 -19.75
CA TYR A 77 -12.36 27.82 -20.42
C TYR A 77 -13.81 27.88 -20.96
N PRO A 78 -14.43 29.07 -21.00
CA PRO A 78 -15.80 29.22 -21.49
C PRO A 78 -15.87 28.85 -22.98
N ILE A 79 -16.83 27.97 -23.29
CA ILE A 79 -17.22 27.57 -24.64
C ILE A 79 -17.66 28.83 -25.39
N VAL A 80 -16.93 29.21 -26.43
CA VAL A 80 -17.37 30.22 -27.40
C VAL A 80 -18.41 29.54 -28.30
N GLU A 81 -19.68 29.92 -28.16
CA GLU A 81 -20.73 29.49 -29.07
C GLU A 81 -20.49 30.04 -30.48
N GLU A 82 -20.17 29.13 -31.40
CA GLU A 82 -20.05 29.39 -32.83
C GLU A 82 -21.44 29.67 -33.44
N ARG A 83 -21.75 30.95 -33.63
CA ARG A 83 -22.94 31.42 -34.36
C ARG A 83 -22.88 30.95 -35.82
N ARG A 84 -23.56 29.83 -36.12
CA ARG A 84 -23.80 29.39 -37.50
C ARG A 84 -24.64 30.42 -38.26
N ARG A 85 -23.96 31.09 -39.19
CA ARG A 85 -24.53 31.97 -40.21
C ARG A 85 -25.23 31.13 -41.27
N SER A 86 -26.52 30.86 -41.12
CA SER A 86 -27.33 30.26 -42.20
C SER A 86 -27.77 31.34 -43.18
N ARG A 87 -27.08 31.38 -44.33
CA ARG A 87 -27.48 32.05 -45.57
C ARG A 87 -28.60 31.20 -46.20
N ARG A 88 -29.80 31.75 -46.40
CA ARG A 88 -30.81 31.17 -47.31
C ARG A 88 -30.91 32.05 -48.55
N VAL A 89 -30.90 31.38 -49.70
CA VAL A 89 -31.23 31.84 -51.04
C VAL A 89 -32.71 32.18 -51.10
#